data_AF-A0A2G6ZPK2-F1
#
_entry.id   AF-A0A2G6ZPK2-F1
#
_cell.length_a   1.000
_cell.length_b   1.000
_cell.length_c   1.000
_cell.angle_alpha   90.00
_cell.angle_beta   90.00
_cell.angle_gamma   90.00
#
_symmetry.space_group_name_H-M   'P 1'
#
loop_
_entity.id
_entity.type
_entity.pdbx_description
1 polymer ?
#
loop_
_entity_poly.entity_id
_entity_poly.type
_entity_poly.pdbx_seq_one_letter_code
_entity_poly.pdbx_strand_id
1 'polypeptide(L)'
;MPERQGILQGMRFQPSLTFVCLLALTGMSGCDLRGDNGQPAQAPLSEQAKVTRDALPEHIFRGDLAGKPTVLLVHDCEVYRVEPREQGEVHWESVLAPEPYPFWTSCDRQSIDFKAGELTVVLGRMAFGAGGCCATGGTYRSRDGRKWIKLR
;
A
#
# COMPACT_ATOMS: atom_id res chain seq x y z
N MET A 1 24.75 22.84 -65.57
CA MET A 1 23.53 22.03 -65.83
C MET A 1 23.32 21.09 -64.65
N PRO A 2 22.10 20.76 -64.19
CA PRO A 2 20.82 21.45 -64.28
C PRO A 2 20.11 21.54 -62.90
N GLU A 3 18.88 22.04 -62.97
CA GLU A 3 17.83 22.28 -61.98
C GLU A 3 17.51 21.21 -60.92
N ARG A 4 16.95 21.67 -59.79
CA ARG A 4 15.69 21.10 -59.27
C ARG A 4 14.87 22.13 -58.46
N GLN A 5 13.98 22.79 -59.20
CA GLN A 5 12.58 23.15 -58.91
C GLN A 5 12.14 23.34 -57.45
N GLY A 6 11.58 24.53 -57.20
CA GLY A 6 10.91 24.88 -55.97
C GLY A 6 9.39 25.11 -56.11
N ILE A 7 8.86 25.55 -54.97
CA ILE A 7 7.76 26.52 -54.78
C ILE A 7 6.32 26.06 -55.11
N LEU A 8 5.60 25.75 -54.01
CA LEU A 8 4.27 26.26 -53.59
C LEU A 8 3.44 27.04 -54.63
N GLN A 9 2.17 26.64 -54.80
CA GLN A 9 0.97 27.51 -54.87
C GLN A 9 -0.26 26.59 -55.09
N GLY A 10 -1.30 26.63 -54.24
CA GLY A 10 -2.31 27.70 -54.22
C GLY A 10 -3.47 27.28 -55.14
N MET A 11 -4.43 26.46 -54.67
CA MET A 11 -5.73 26.86 -54.08
C MET A 11 -6.72 27.50 -55.10
N ARG A 12 -8.00 27.11 -54.98
CA ARG A 12 -9.26 27.69 -55.55
C ARG A 12 -9.80 26.96 -56.79
N PHE A 13 -11.10 26.75 -57.02
CA PHE A 13 -12.37 27.27 -56.46
C PHE A 13 -13.49 26.34 -56.99
N GLN A 14 -14.31 25.69 -56.16
CA GLN A 14 -15.67 26.13 -55.74
C GLN A 14 -16.81 25.61 -56.67
N PRO A 15 -18.09 25.72 -56.29
CA PRO A 15 -18.97 24.62 -55.87
C PRO A 15 -20.17 24.48 -56.83
N SER A 16 -21.14 23.59 -56.55
CA SER A 16 -22.56 23.97 -56.30
C SER A 16 -23.49 22.76 -56.34
N LEU A 17 -24.54 22.84 -55.51
CA LEU A 17 -25.79 22.09 -55.58
C LEU A 17 -25.67 20.58 -55.32
N THR A 18 -26.08 20.11 -54.14
CA THR A 18 -27.48 19.70 -53.92
C THR A 18 -27.66 19.37 -52.45
N PHE A 19 -28.55 20.13 -51.84
CA PHE A 19 -29.12 20.00 -50.51
C PHE A 19 -29.90 18.67 -50.42
N VAL A 20 -30.05 18.11 -49.20
CA VAL A 20 -31.04 17.08 -48.80
C VAL A 20 -30.69 15.61 -49.04
N CYS A 21 -30.27 14.94 -47.95
CA CYS A 21 -30.79 13.64 -47.46
C CYS A 21 -30.05 13.33 -46.15
N LEU A 22 -30.48 13.90 -45.02
CA LEU A 22 -31.32 13.22 -44.02
C LEU A 22 -30.78 11.85 -43.58
N LEU A 23 -30.29 11.82 -42.34
CA LEU A 23 -30.51 10.78 -41.33
C LEU A 23 -30.37 9.32 -41.78
N ALA A 24 -29.24 8.69 -41.42
CA ALA A 24 -29.27 7.40 -40.72
C ALA A 24 -27.85 6.98 -40.29
N LEU A 25 -27.78 6.29 -39.15
CA LEU A 25 -26.66 5.51 -38.61
C LEU A 25 -25.70 6.26 -37.65
N THR A 26 -26.30 6.78 -36.58
CA THR A 26 -25.81 6.45 -35.24
C THR A 26 -25.73 4.92 -35.08
N GLY A 27 -24.53 4.37 -34.91
CA GLY A 27 -24.30 2.94 -34.77
C GLY A 27 -23.05 2.63 -33.94
N MET A 28 -23.23 2.58 -32.62
CA MET A 28 -22.62 1.69 -31.63
C MET A 28 -21.15 1.25 -31.81
N SER A 29 -20.27 1.79 -30.97
CA SER A 29 -19.65 0.95 -29.95
C SER A 29 -19.96 1.57 -28.60
N GLY A 30 -21.07 1.12 -28.00
CA GLY A 30 -21.28 1.33 -26.58
C GLY A 30 -20.08 0.72 -25.88
N CYS A 31 -19.38 1.52 -25.06
CA CYS A 31 -18.62 0.96 -23.98
C CYS A 31 -19.64 0.15 -23.19
N ASP A 32 -19.54 -1.17 -23.30
CA ASP A 32 -20.33 -2.08 -22.50
C ASP A 32 -20.36 -1.50 -21.09
N LEU A 33 -21.57 -1.24 -20.61
CA LEU A 33 -21.95 -1.54 -19.24
C LEU A 33 -21.72 -3.06 -19.05
N ARG A 34 -20.44 -3.47 -19.14
CA ARG A 34 -19.88 -4.74 -18.72
C ARG A 34 -19.90 -4.58 -17.20
N GLY A 35 -21.08 -4.62 -16.60
CA GLY A 35 -21.82 -5.86 -16.57
C GLY A 35 -21.03 -6.62 -15.56
N ASP A 36 -21.36 -6.35 -14.30
CA ASP A 36 -21.02 -7.09 -13.09
C ASP A 36 -20.55 -8.50 -13.44
N ASN A 37 -19.25 -8.60 -13.74
CA ASN A 37 -18.75 -9.68 -14.58
C ASN A 37 -18.30 -10.81 -13.69
N GLY A 38 -19.16 -11.21 -12.75
CA GLY A 38 -18.85 -12.26 -11.79
C GLY A 38 -17.42 -12.15 -11.27
N GLN A 39 -16.93 -10.93 -11.02
CA GLN A 39 -15.75 -10.76 -10.19
C GLN A 39 -16.24 -11.36 -8.88
N PRO A 40 -15.75 -12.54 -8.44
CA PRO A 40 -16.21 -13.08 -7.18
C PRO A 40 -16.01 -11.93 -6.21
N ALA A 41 -17.12 -11.41 -5.65
CA ALA A 41 -17.08 -10.30 -4.73
C ALA A 41 -16.03 -10.72 -3.72
N GLN A 42 -14.84 -10.10 -3.79
CA GLN A 42 -13.73 -10.54 -2.99
C GLN A 42 -14.27 -10.48 -1.58
N ALA A 43 -14.37 -11.65 -0.92
CA ALA A 43 -15.01 -11.74 0.37
C ALA A 43 -14.45 -10.59 1.22
N PRO A 44 -15.31 -9.80 1.87
CA PRO A 44 -14.87 -8.59 2.54
C PRO A 44 -13.71 -8.96 3.47
N LEU A 45 -12.52 -8.42 3.16
CA LEU A 45 -11.31 -8.73 3.91
C LEU A 45 -11.53 -8.37 5.38
N SER A 46 -10.97 -9.16 6.29
CA SER A 46 -10.96 -8.81 7.71
C SER A 46 -10.21 -7.47 7.91
N GLU A 47 -10.52 -6.75 8.99
CA GLU A 47 -9.85 -5.48 9.30
C GLU A 47 -8.33 -5.65 9.40
N GLN A 48 -7.87 -6.75 10.00
CA GLN A 48 -6.46 -7.10 10.08
C GLN A 48 -5.83 -7.30 8.69
N ALA A 49 -6.56 -7.92 7.76
CA ALA A 49 -6.09 -8.12 6.40
C ALA A 49 -5.98 -6.79 5.64
N LYS A 50 -6.94 -5.87 5.85
CA LYS A 50 -6.87 -4.51 5.30
C LYS A 50 -5.67 -3.75 5.84
N VAL A 51 -5.47 -3.72 7.16
CA VAL A 51 -4.32 -3.02 7.78
C VAL A 51 -3.00 -3.61 7.32
N THR A 52 -2.89 -4.94 7.21
CA THR A 52 -1.66 -5.59 6.73
C THR A 52 -1.37 -5.27 5.26
N ARG A 53 -2.43 -5.19 4.43
CA ARG A 53 -2.31 -4.84 3.00
C ARG A 53 -1.89 -3.39 2.82
N ASP A 54 -2.48 -2.49 3.61
CA ASP A 54 -2.33 -1.04 3.49
C ASP A 54 -1.15 -0.50 4.34
N ALA A 55 -0.39 -1.39 4.99
CA ALA A 55 0.75 -1.03 5.82
C ALA A 55 1.87 -0.36 5.01
N LEU A 56 2.43 0.71 5.58
CA LEU A 56 3.57 1.41 5.01
C LEU A 56 4.83 0.51 5.02
N PRO A 57 5.77 0.67 4.07
CA PRO A 57 7.01 -0.10 4.03
C PRO A 57 7.84 -0.03 5.32
N GLU A 58 7.83 1.12 6.01
CA GLU A 58 8.48 1.32 7.31
C GLU A 58 7.73 0.71 8.49
N HIS A 59 6.55 0.13 8.28
CA HIS A 59 5.74 -0.54 9.30
C HIS A 59 5.60 -2.05 9.03
N ILE A 60 6.07 -2.55 7.89
CA ILE A 60 5.95 -3.96 7.57
C ILE A 60 7.26 -4.54 7.05
N PHE A 61 7.63 -5.69 7.61
CA PHE A 61 8.73 -6.49 7.10
C PHE A 61 8.16 -7.75 6.43
N ARG A 62 8.64 -8.03 5.23
CA ARG A 62 8.34 -9.25 4.47
C ARG A 62 9.66 -9.84 4.01
N GLY A 63 10.03 -11.01 4.51
CA GLY A 63 11.29 -11.65 4.11
C GLY A 63 11.62 -12.85 4.98
N ASP A 64 12.82 -13.40 4.79
CA ASP A 64 13.28 -14.55 5.54
C ASP A 64 14.01 -14.13 6.82
N LEU A 65 13.58 -14.67 7.96
CA LEU A 65 14.26 -14.52 9.25
C LEU A 65 14.62 -15.91 9.77
N ALA A 66 15.89 -16.10 10.14
CA ALA A 66 16.41 -17.39 10.59
C ALA A 66 16.04 -18.57 9.66
N GLY A 67 16.01 -18.33 8.35
CA GLY A 67 15.69 -19.34 7.32
C GLY A 67 14.20 -19.67 7.18
N LYS A 68 13.29 -18.82 7.71
CA LYS A 68 11.85 -18.97 7.57
C LYS A 68 11.20 -17.72 6.98
N PRO A 69 10.28 -17.86 6.00
CA PRO A 69 9.53 -16.73 5.49
C PRO A 69 8.65 -16.18 6.62
N THR A 70 8.85 -14.92 6.95
CA THR A 70 8.19 -14.26 8.07
C THR A 70 7.66 -12.90 7.61
N VAL A 71 6.40 -12.63 7.97
CA VAL A 71 5.80 -11.31 7.81
C VAL A 71 5.58 -10.72 9.20
N LEU A 72 6.17 -9.56 9.44
CA LEU A 72 6.02 -8.81 10.69
C LEU A 72 5.41 -7.46 10.38
N LEU A 73 4.43 -7.07 11.18
CA LEU A 73 3.72 -5.80 11.06
C LEU A 73 3.86 -5.04 12.37
N VAL A 74 4.18 -3.76 12.28
CA VAL A 74 4.15 -2.83 13.40
C VAL A 74 2.88 -2.00 13.34
N HIS A 75 2.04 -2.15 14.34
CA HIS A 75 0.76 -1.46 14.43
C HIS A 75 0.45 -1.10 15.89
N ASP A 76 -0.03 0.12 16.12
CA ASP A 76 -0.22 0.71 17.46
C ASP A 76 0.94 0.46 18.43
N CYS A 77 2.18 0.69 17.98
CA CYS A 77 3.38 0.51 18.80
C CYS A 77 3.54 -0.90 19.37
N GLU A 78 3.04 -1.90 18.64
CA GLU A 78 3.21 -3.33 18.92
C GLU A 78 3.64 -4.04 17.63
N VAL A 79 4.44 -5.10 17.76
CA VAL A 79 4.87 -5.92 16.62
C VAL A 79 4.07 -7.21 16.61
N TYR A 80 3.45 -7.47 15.47
CA TYR A 80 2.66 -8.66 15.21
C TYR A 80 3.33 -9.52 14.15
N ARG A 81 3.34 -10.84 14.38
CA ARG A 81 3.55 -11.82 13.33
C ARG A 81 2.25 -12.04 12.58
N VAL A 82 2.31 -11.87 11.27
CA VAL A 82 1.15 -12.05 10.40
C VAL A 82 1.16 -13.47 9.87
N GLU A 83 0.14 -14.23 10.21
CA GLU A 83 -0.08 -15.59 9.73
C GLU A 83 -1.27 -15.60 8.76
N PRO A 84 -1.07 -16.02 7.50
CA PRO A 84 -2.18 -16.15 6.56
C PRO A 84 -3.13 -17.26 7.03
N ARG A 85 -4.43 -17.02 6.88
CA ARG A 85 -5.50 -18.00 7.13
C ARG A 85 -6.26 -18.29 5.83
N GLU A 86 -7.18 -19.23 5.92
CA GLU A 86 -8.10 -19.55 4.83
C GLU A 86 -8.87 -18.31 4.36
N GLN A 87 -9.31 -18.31 3.10
CA GLN A 87 -10.18 -17.28 2.54
C GLN A 87 -9.61 -15.84 2.54
N GLY A 88 -8.28 -15.69 2.64
CA GLY A 88 -7.62 -14.38 2.59
C GLY A 88 -7.66 -13.61 3.91
N GLU A 89 -8.07 -14.26 5.00
CA GLU A 89 -7.92 -13.71 6.34
C GLU A 89 -6.46 -13.74 6.79
N VAL A 90 -6.14 -12.89 7.76
CA VAL A 90 -4.84 -12.91 8.45
C VAL A 90 -5.07 -12.94 9.95
N HIS A 91 -4.25 -13.73 10.63
CA HIS A 91 -4.16 -13.74 12.07
C HIS A 91 -2.91 -12.97 12.50
N TRP A 92 -3.07 -12.15 13.53
CA TRP A 92 -1.95 -11.42 14.14
C TRP A 92 -1.62 -12.04 15.49
N GLU A 93 -0.38 -12.47 15.63
CA GLU A 93 0.17 -12.88 16.93
C GLU A 93 1.12 -11.81 17.43
N SER A 94 0.85 -11.25 18.61
CA SER A 94 1.77 -10.31 19.24
C SER A 94 3.08 -11.00 19.59
N VAL A 95 4.20 -10.45 19.12
CA VAL A 95 5.56 -10.95 19.41
C VAL A 95 6.39 -9.97 20.23
N LEU A 96 6.04 -8.68 20.23
CA LEU A 96 6.73 -7.65 21.00
C LEU A 96 5.78 -6.49 21.28
N ALA A 97 5.62 -6.18 22.56
CA ALA A 97 4.96 -4.97 23.04
C ALA A 97 5.88 -4.23 24.02
N PRO A 98 5.83 -2.89 24.09
CA PRO A 98 6.47 -2.10 25.15
C PRO A 98 5.91 -2.45 26.53
N GLU A 99 6.61 -2.02 27.57
CA GLU A 99 6.11 -2.18 28.93
C GLU A 99 4.72 -1.51 29.09
N PRO A 100 3.77 -2.15 29.79
CA PRO A 100 2.45 -1.58 30.00
C PRO A 100 2.53 -0.32 30.87
N TYR A 101 1.85 0.75 30.44
CA TYR A 101 1.76 1.99 31.20
C TYR A 101 0.45 2.08 31.99
N PRO A 102 0.44 2.52 33.26
CA PRO A 102 -0.77 2.56 34.07
C PRO A 102 -1.87 3.53 33.60
N PHE A 103 -1.50 4.52 32.78
CA PHE A 103 -2.43 5.52 32.27
C PHE A 103 -2.60 5.42 30.73
N TRP A 104 -3.57 6.15 30.21
CA TRP A 104 -3.87 6.20 28.77
C TRP A 104 -2.63 6.67 27.99
N THR A 105 -2.21 5.86 27.01
CA THR A 105 -1.13 6.18 26.08
C THR A 105 -1.57 5.88 24.65
N SER A 106 -1.08 6.67 23.71
CA SER A 106 -1.24 6.44 22.27
C SER A 106 0.12 6.18 21.62
N CYS A 107 0.13 5.43 20.51
CA CYS A 107 1.34 5.33 19.72
C CYS A 107 1.71 6.69 19.12
N ASP A 108 2.95 7.11 19.33
CA ASP A 108 3.51 8.36 18.79
C ASP A 108 4.60 8.07 17.75
N ARG A 109 5.45 7.06 18.02
CA ARG A 109 6.54 6.67 17.13
C ARG A 109 6.55 5.16 16.95
N GLN A 110 6.53 4.72 15.70
CA GLN A 110 6.75 3.32 15.37
C GLN A 110 7.51 3.18 14.04
N SER A 111 8.39 2.19 13.95
CA SER A 111 9.01 1.77 12.69
C SER A 111 9.66 0.40 12.80
N ILE A 112 9.82 -0.27 11.66
CA ILE A 112 10.58 -1.50 11.49
C ILE A 112 11.57 -1.33 10.34
N ASP A 113 12.77 -1.85 10.53
CA ASP A 113 13.86 -1.75 9.56
C ASP A 113 14.71 -3.02 9.64
N PHE A 114 15.16 -3.51 8.49
CA PHE A 114 15.99 -4.70 8.40
C PHE A 114 17.33 -4.35 7.76
N LYS A 115 18.41 -4.48 8.53
CA LYS A 115 19.77 -4.14 8.10
C LYS A 115 20.76 -5.18 8.58
N ALA A 116 21.68 -5.58 7.69
CA ALA A 116 22.78 -6.51 8.01
C ALA A 116 22.32 -7.84 8.67
N GLY A 117 21.14 -8.35 8.29
CA GLY A 117 20.59 -9.59 8.87
C GLY A 117 19.95 -9.42 10.25
N GLU A 118 19.84 -8.19 10.75
CA GLU A 118 19.19 -7.87 12.01
C GLU A 118 17.96 -6.98 11.77
N LEU A 119 16.88 -7.32 12.45
CA LEU A 119 15.65 -6.56 12.45
C LEU A 119 15.68 -5.58 13.63
N THR A 120 15.45 -4.30 13.36
CA THR A 120 15.37 -3.24 14.35
C THR A 120 13.98 -2.63 14.32
N VAL A 121 13.38 -2.45 15.49
CA VAL A 121 12.07 -1.83 15.64
C VAL A 121 12.18 -0.69 16.63
N VAL A 122 11.57 0.44 16.32
CA VAL A 122 11.43 1.57 17.25
C VAL A 122 9.97 1.63 17.65
N LEU A 123 9.67 1.62 18.94
CA LEU A 123 8.31 1.76 19.48
C LEU A 123 8.31 2.87 20.53
N GLY A 124 7.31 3.75 20.52
CA GLY A 124 7.21 4.88 21.42
C GLY A 124 5.76 5.25 21.66
N ARG A 125 5.28 4.97 22.87
CA ARG A 125 3.95 5.36 23.33
C ARG A 125 4.06 6.65 24.13
N MET A 126 3.25 7.64 23.79
CA MET A 126 3.17 8.91 24.52
C MET A 126 2.00 8.86 25.50
N ALA A 127 2.24 9.29 26.74
CA ALA A 127 1.15 9.52 27.68
C ALA A 127 0.39 10.79 27.28
N PHE A 128 -0.93 10.72 27.35
CA PHE A 128 -1.77 11.87 26.99
C PHE A 128 -1.44 13.09 27.89
N GLY A 129 -1.16 14.23 27.26
CA GLY A 129 -0.80 15.47 27.96
C GLY A 129 0.67 15.61 28.34
N ALA A 130 1.55 14.66 27.99
CA ALA A 130 2.99 14.81 28.16
C ALA A 130 3.58 15.75 27.09
N GLY A 131 4.48 16.67 27.48
CA GLY A 131 5.16 17.61 26.58
C GLY A 131 6.32 17.03 25.76
N GLY A 132 6.39 15.70 25.62
CA GLY A 132 7.44 14.99 24.88
C GLY A 132 7.23 13.48 24.87
N CYS A 133 7.82 12.79 23.89
CA CYS A 133 7.86 11.32 23.85
C CYS A 133 9.03 10.81 24.72
N CYS A 134 8.96 9.64 25.37
CA CYS A 134 7.88 8.64 25.39
C CYS A 134 7.66 8.15 26.83
N ALA A 135 6.42 7.77 27.17
CA ALA A 135 6.10 7.19 28.48
C ALA A 135 6.59 5.73 28.58
N THR A 136 6.37 4.96 27.51
CA THR A 136 6.92 3.61 27.34
C THR A 136 7.37 3.42 25.91
N GLY A 137 8.30 2.50 25.68
CA GLY A 137 8.91 2.32 24.36
C GLY A 137 10.37 1.95 24.44
N GLY A 138 11.01 1.94 23.28
CA GLY A 138 12.41 1.63 23.13
C GLY A 138 12.81 1.32 21.69
N THR A 139 14.10 1.07 21.51
CA THR A 139 14.62 0.45 20.29
C THR A 139 14.87 -1.02 20.57
N TYR A 140 14.25 -1.91 19.79
CA TYR A 140 14.33 -3.35 19.95
C TYR A 140 15.04 -3.96 18.76
N ARG A 141 15.75 -5.06 19.01
CA ARG A 141 16.46 -5.80 17.99
C ARG A 141 16.17 -7.29 18.05
N SER A 142 16.01 -7.91 16.88
CA SER A 142 15.83 -9.35 16.74
C SER A 142 16.56 -9.90 15.51
N ARG A 143 16.88 -11.19 15.54
CA ARG A 143 17.42 -11.95 14.40
C ARG A 143 16.43 -13.00 13.87
N ASP A 144 15.43 -13.35 14.66
CA ASP A 144 14.48 -14.42 14.38
C ASP A 144 13.01 -13.95 14.36
N GLY A 145 12.76 -12.66 14.67
CA GLY A 145 11.44 -12.06 14.72
C GLY A 145 10.61 -12.45 15.96
N ARG A 146 11.18 -13.19 16.91
CA ARG A 146 10.47 -13.69 18.11
C ARG A 146 11.19 -13.35 19.41
N LYS A 147 12.52 -13.45 19.42
CA LYS A 147 13.35 -13.04 20.55
C LYS A 147 13.83 -11.62 20.31
N TRP A 148 13.49 -10.73 21.23
CA TRP A 148 13.76 -9.31 21.13
C TRP A 148 14.66 -8.85 22.27
N ILE A 149 15.62 -8.01 21.94
CA ILE A 149 16.54 -7.38 22.89
C ILE A 149 16.28 -5.88 22.84
N LYS A 150 15.94 -5.28 23.99
CA LYS A 150 15.83 -3.83 24.13
C LYS A 150 17.23 -3.22 24.17
N LEU A 151 17.50 -2.27 23.29
CA LEU A 151 18.78 -1.56 23.16
C LEU A 151 18.78 -0.23 23.91
N ARG A 152 17.66 0.47 23.89
CA ARG A 152 17.42 1.77 24.54
C ARG A 152 15.97 1.84 25.01
#